data_AF-A0A6P7GSV6-F1
#
_entry.id   AF-A0A6P7GSV6-F1
#
_cell.length_a   1.000
_cell.length_b   1.000
_cell.length_c   1.000
_cell.angle_alpha   90.00
_cell.angle_beta   90.00
_cell.angle_gamma   90.00
#
_symmetry.space_group_name_H-M   'P 1'
#
loop_
_entity.id
_entity.type
_entity.pdbx_description
1 polymer ?
#
loop_
_entity_poly.entity_id
_entity_poly.type
_entity_poly.pdbx_seq_one_letter_code
_entity_poly.pdbx_strand_id
1 'polypeptide(L)'
;MSSQYRPKVFDLRLTELRTELENRELDSAGKKAGLVVRLKNALQEEGHDPETYVFEDRQTAFFSSISKEISQVSSDVLKVSTEITSLENKVSSEISQVSTDITSLENKVSSEISQVSSDILKVSTDITSLENKISKVSGDISSLESDSNFADEFIISRLITNVVTTR
;
A
#
# COMPACT_ATOMS: atom_id res chain seq x y z
N MET A 1 17.66 27.74 37.44
CA MET A 1 18.96 27.10 37.74
C MET A 1 18.76 26.23 38.97
N SER A 2 18.53 24.92 38.78
CA SER A 2 18.50 24.01 39.94
C SER A 2 19.92 23.90 40.46
N SER A 3 20.15 24.41 41.66
CA SER A 3 21.34 24.08 42.44
C SER A 3 21.44 22.56 42.51
N GLN A 4 22.52 21.97 42.01
CA GLN A 4 22.86 20.57 42.28
C GLN A 4 23.21 20.47 43.76
N TYR A 5 22.19 20.45 44.61
CA TYR A 5 22.35 20.22 46.03
C TYR A 5 22.74 18.75 46.22
N ARG A 6 24.02 18.51 46.47
CA ARG A 6 24.51 17.20 46.89
C ARG A 6 24.73 17.23 48.41
N PRO A 7 23.77 16.73 49.21
CA PRO A 7 23.88 16.81 50.66
C PRO A 7 25.08 16.00 51.15
N LYS A 8 25.79 16.52 52.15
CA LYS A 8 26.75 15.74 52.93
C LYS A 8 26.04 14.99 54.05
N VAL A 9 26.75 14.09 54.76
CA VAL A 9 26.20 13.27 55.85
C VAL A 9 25.42 14.09 56.89
N PHE A 10 25.92 15.27 57.25
CA PHE A 10 25.28 16.14 58.25
C PHE A 10 24.02 16.85 57.75
N ASP A 11 23.93 17.06 56.44
CA ASP A 11 22.82 17.73 55.78
C ASP A 11 21.61 16.80 55.60
N LEU A 12 21.82 15.49 55.73
CA LEU A 12 20.78 14.48 55.59
C LEU A 12 19.73 14.59 56.71
N ARG A 13 18.47 14.44 56.32
CA ARG A 13 17.33 14.27 57.22
C ARG A 13 17.37 12.88 57.86
N LEU A 14 16.61 12.71 58.95
CA LEU A 14 16.55 11.44 59.67
C LEU A 14 16.12 10.27 58.76
N THR A 15 15.16 10.52 57.87
CA THR A 15 14.68 9.54 56.89
C THR A 15 15.76 9.17 55.88
N GLU A 16 16.50 10.14 55.37
CA GLU A 16 17.58 9.92 54.39
C GLU A 16 18.75 9.16 55.03
N LEU A 17 19.11 9.48 56.28
CA LEU A 17 20.10 8.72 57.05
C LEU A 17 19.69 7.25 57.23
N ARG A 18 18.40 7.00 57.53
CA ARG A 18 17.88 5.64 57.65
C ARG A 18 17.92 4.90 56.32
N THR A 19 17.49 5.55 55.24
CA THR A 19 17.54 4.97 53.90
C THR A 19 18.97 4.65 53.48
N GLU A 20 19.94 5.53 53.71
CA GLU A 20 21.35 5.29 53.37
C GLU A 20 22.01 4.17 54.18
N LEU A 21 21.59 3.98 55.44
CA LEU A 21 21.99 2.83 56.26
C LEU A 21 21.31 1.55 55.81
N GLU A 22 20.01 1.58 55.49
CA GLU A 22 19.25 0.43 54.99
C GLU A 22 19.79 -0.07 53.64
N ASN A 23 20.18 0.83 52.73
CA ASN A 23 20.82 0.45 51.46
C ASN A 23 22.14 -0.31 51.66
N ARG A 24 22.78 -0.11 52.81
CA ARG A 24 24.04 -0.75 53.20
C ARG A 24 23.80 -1.95 54.12
N GLU A 25 22.54 -2.35 54.29
CA GLU A 25 22.13 -3.44 55.17
C GLU A 25 22.54 -3.22 56.65
N LEU A 26 22.62 -1.96 57.08
CA LEU A 26 22.96 -1.56 58.46
C LEU A 26 21.71 -1.22 59.27
N ASP A 27 21.82 -1.35 60.61
CA ASP A 27 20.74 -0.93 61.52
C ASP A 27 20.40 0.56 61.31
N SER A 28 19.11 0.87 61.15
CA SER A 28 18.56 2.21 60.94
C SER A 28 17.75 2.75 62.15
N ALA A 29 17.70 1.98 63.24
CA ALA A 29 16.98 2.36 64.45
C ALA A 29 17.76 3.37 65.33
N GLY A 30 17.04 4.22 66.06
CA GLY A 30 17.62 5.14 67.06
C GLY A 30 17.62 6.62 66.65
N LYS A 31 18.38 7.43 67.41
CA LYS A 31 18.45 8.90 67.30
C LYS A 31 19.38 9.35 66.16
N LYS A 32 19.11 10.53 65.58
CA LYS A 32 19.87 11.10 64.44
C LYS A 32 21.39 11.04 64.62
N ALA A 33 21.92 11.46 65.78
CA ALA A 33 23.35 11.46 66.04
C ALA A 33 23.99 10.06 65.94
N GLY A 34 23.28 9.03 66.41
CA GLY A 34 23.76 7.65 66.34
C GLY A 34 23.72 7.07 64.92
N LEU A 35 22.79 7.53 64.09
CA LEU A 35 22.73 7.16 62.66
C LEU A 35 23.83 7.86 61.86
N VAL A 36 24.11 9.14 62.15
CA VAL A 36 25.22 9.89 61.54
C VAL A 36 26.55 9.20 61.81
N VAL A 37 26.84 8.81 63.06
CA VAL A 37 28.10 8.12 63.41
C VAL A 37 28.23 6.79 62.66
N ARG A 38 27.17 5.98 62.64
CA ARG A 38 27.17 4.72 61.88
C ARG A 38 27.44 4.94 60.39
N LEU A 39 26.77 5.91 59.79
CA LEU A 39 26.94 6.21 58.37
C LEU A 39 28.36 6.73 58.06
N LYS A 40 28.95 7.55 58.95
CA LYS A 40 30.35 7.99 58.79
C LYS A 40 31.34 6.81 58.87
N ASN A 41 31.16 5.90 59.82
CA ASN A 41 32.02 4.73 59.94
C ASN A 41 31.90 3.82 58.70
N ALA A 42 30.68 3.58 58.24
CA ALA A 42 30.43 2.79 57.03
C ALA A 42 31.11 3.42 55.79
N LEU A 43 30.97 4.75 55.61
CA LEU A 43 31.66 5.46 54.53
C LEU A 43 33.18 5.32 54.63
N GLN A 44 33.75 5.37 55.84
CA GLN A 44 35.18 5.22 56.04
C GLN A 44 35.68 3.79 55.78
N GLU A 45 34.87 2.78 56.10
CA GLU A 45 35.11 1.37 55.73
C GLU A 45 35.01 1.15 54.22
N GLU A 46 34.12 1.88 53.53
CA GLU A 46 34.01 1.93 52.06
C GLU A 46 35.19 2.70 51.40
N GLY A 47 36.08 3.31 52.18
CA GLY A 47 37.22 4.09 51.69
C GLY A 47 36.88 5.53 51.30
N HIS A 48 35.70 6.02 51.66
CA HIS A 48 35.27 7.40 51.48
C HIS A 48 35.57 8.26 52.70
N ASP A 49 35.94 9.52 52.49
CA ASP A 49 36.05 10.49 53.57
C ASP A 49 34.66 11.05 53.94
N PRO A 50 34.15 10.80 55.16
CA PRO A 50 32.79 11.19 55.53
C PRO A 50 32.54 12.71 55.59
N GLU A 51 33.59 13.53 55.65
CA GLU A 51 33.47 15.00 55.65
C GLU A 51 33.38 15.61 54.24
N THR A 52 33.85 14.86 53.24
CA THR A 52 33.84 15.28 51.83
C THR A 52 32.88 14.47 50.96
N TYR A 53 32.42 13.30 51.44
CA TYR A 53 31.44 12.49 50.74
C TYR A 53 30.11 13.22 50.57
N VAL A 54 29.59 13.16 49.35
CA VAL A 54 28.35 13.81 48.93
C VAL A 54 27.40 12.75 48.38
N PHE A 55 26.17 12.75 48.86
CA PHE A 55 25.17 11.78 48.44
C PHE A 55 24.54 12.22 47.11
N GLU A 56 24.24 11.24 46.28
CA GLU A 56 23.46 11.48 45.07
C GLU A 56 22.00 11.71 45.44
N ASP A 57 21.45 12.82 44.98
CA ASP A 57 20.03 13.06 45.10
C ASP A 57 19.28 12.06 44.21
N ARG A 58 18.65 11.07 44.86
CA ARG A 58 17.83 10.05 44.18
C ARG A 58 16.76 10.67 43.29
N GLN A 59 16.24 11.84 43.66
CA GLN A 59 15.26 12.54 42.85
C GLN A 59 15.91 13.01 41.54
N THR A 60 17.09 13.61 41.62
CA THR A 60 17.89 13.99 40.45
C THR A 60 18.25 12.79 39.57
N ALA A 61 18.66 11.65 40.15
CA ALA A 61 18.96 10.44 39.38
C ALA A 61 17.72 9.88 38.67
N PHE A 62 16.58 9.84 39.35
CA PHE A 62 15.30 9.41 38.78
C PHE A 62 14.84 10.34 37.65
N PHE A 63 14.91 11.67 37.85
CA PHE A 63 14.63 12.64 36.80
C PHE A 63 15.57 12.50 35.59
N SER A 64 16.84 12.16 35.82
CA SER A 64 17.79 11.88 34.74
C SER A 64 17.39 10.63 33.93
N SER A 65 16.96 9.56 34.60
CA SER A 65 16.46 8.35 33.92
C SER A 65 15.23 8.66 33.08
N ILE A 66 14.23 9.31 33.67
CA ILE A 66 13.02 9.74 32.95
C ILE A 66 13.38 10.63 31.77
N SER A 67 14.30 11.57 31.94
CA SER A 67 14.72 12.46 30.85
C SER A 67 15.35 11.69 29.68
N LYS A 68 16.13 10.63 29.96
CA LYS A 68 16.67 9.75 28.91
C LYS A 68 15.56 8.96 28.22
N GLU A 69 14.63 8.38 28.97
CA GLU A 69 13.49 7.64 28.41
C GLU A 69 12.60 8.55 27.55
N ILE A 70 12.28 9.76 28.01
CA ILE A 70 11.54 10.76 27.23
C ILE A 70 12.28 11.11 25.94
N SER A 71 13.61 11.29 26.01
CA SER A 71 14.43 11.60 24.82
C SER A 71 14.42 10.45 23.82
N GLN A 72 14.49 9.21 24.31
CA GLN A 72 14.41 8.01 23.47
C GLN A 72 13.05 7.88 22.80
N VAL A 73 11.96 8.00 23.58
CA VAL A 73 10.59 7.98 23.06
C VAL A 73 10.37 9.09 22.03
N SER A 74 10.89 10.30 22.29
CA SER A 74 10.80 11.41 21.33
C SER A 74 11.53 11.08 20.02
N SER A 75 12.71 10.45 20.08
CA SER A 75 13.42 9.97 18.88
C SER A 75 12.59 8.92 18.13
N ASP A 76 12.00 7.95 18.83
CA ASP A 76 11.24 6.88 18.19
C ASP A 76 9.94 7.40 17.57
N VAL A 77 9.27 8.37 18.20
CA VAL A 77 8.13 9.10 17.61
C VAL A 77 8.54 9.82 16.32
N LEU A 78 9.70 10.47 16.27
CA LEU A 78 10.19 11.13 15.06
C LEU A 78 10.48 10.14 13.93
N LYS A 79 11.04 8.95 14.24
CA LYS A 79 11.25 7.89 13.25
C LYS A 79 9.93 7.39 12.69
N VAL A 80 8.97 7.06 13.54
CA VAL A 80 7.63 6.62 13.13
C VAL A 80 6.94 7.70 12.28
N SER A 81 7.03 8.97 12.68
CA SER A 81 6.49 10.08 11.89
C SER A 81 7.11 10.14 10.49
N THR A 82 8.41 9.91 10.37
CA THR A 82 9.11 9.90 9.08
C THR A 82 8.70 8.71 8.21
N GLU A 83 8.56 7.53 8.83
CA GLU A 83 8.10 6.31 8.15
C GLU A 83 6.66 6.46 7.65
N ILE A 84 5.77 7.07 8.45
CA ILE A 84 4.39 7.38 8.05
C ILE A 84 4.40 8.28 6.82
N THR A 85 5.13 9.40 6.83
CA THR A 85 5.21 10.31 5.67
C THR A 85 5.77 9.61 4.43
N SER A 86 6.76 8.72 4.60
CA SER A 86 7.29 7.91 3.49
C SER A 86 6.23 6.97 2.89
N LEU A 87 5.47 6.28 3.75
CA LEU A 87 4.38 5.41 3.33
C LEU A 87 3.24 6.18 2.65
N GLU A 88 2.85 7.33 3.19
CA GLU A 88 1.84 8.22 2.58
C GLU A 88 2.24 8.63 1.16
N ASN A 89 3.50 9.01 0.96
CA ASN A 89 4.03 9.37 -0.34
C ASN A 89 4.05 8.17 -1.31
N LYS A 90 4.47 7.00 -0.83
CA LYS A 90 4.49 5.76 -1.63
C LYS A 90 3.08 5.34 -2.05
N VAL A 91 2.13 5.37 -1.13
CA VAL A 91 0.73 5.04 -1.43
C VAL A 91 0.14 6.03 -2.43
N SER A 92 0.42 7.33 -2.26
CA SER A 92 -0.05 8.35 -3.19
C SER A 92 0.51 8.18 -4.61
N SER A 93 1.79 7.79 -4.74
CA SER A 93 2.41 7.54 -6.04
C SER A 93 1.86 6.27 -6.70
N GLU A 94 1.68 5.19 -5.95
CA GLU A 94 1.07 3.95 -6.45
C GLU A 94 -0.37 4.17 -6.92
N ILE A 95 -1.19 4.92 -6.16
CA ILE A 95 -2.56 5.28 -6.56
C ILE A 95 -2.54 6.08 -7.87
N SER A 96 -1.63 7.06 -7.99
CA SER A 96 -1.50 7.89 -9.20
C SER A 96 -1.09 7.07 -10.43
N GLN A 97 -0.18 6.12 -10.25
CA GLN A 97 0.24 5.22 -11.33
C GLN A 97 -0.89 4.30 -11.76
N VAL A 98 -1.59 3.66 -10.80
CA VAL A 98 -2.74 2.79 -11.10
C VAL A 98 -3.84 3.56 -11.82
N SER A 99 -4.13 4.81 -11.41
CA SER A 99 -5.10 5.66 -12.11
C SER A 99 -4.69 5.92 -13.56
N THR A 100 -3.40 6.16 -13.80
CA THR A 100 -2.86 6.38 -15.16
C THR A 100 -2.98 5.11 -16.01
N ASP A 101 -2.64 3.96 -15.44
CA ASP A 101 -2.70 2.66 -16.11
C ASP A 101 -4.15 2.30 -16.48
N ILE A 102 -5.11 2.55 -15.58
CA ILE A 102 -6.55 2.36 -15.84
C ILE A 102 -6.99 3.22 -17.02
N THR A 103 -6.71 4.53 -17.00
CA THR A 103 -7.08 5.42 -18.11
C THR A 103 -6.44 5.00 -19.43
N SER A 104 -5.19 4.53 -19.42
CA SER A 104 -4.53 4.01 -20.62
C SER A 104 -5.22 2.75 -21.15
N LEU A 105 -5.61 1.82 -20.27
CA LEU A 105 -6.33 0.60 -20.65
C LEU A 105 -7.73 0.91 -21.20
N GLU A 106 -8.48 1.81 -20.56
CA GLU A 106 -9.80 2.26 -21.02
C GLU A 106 -9.72 2.84 -22.45
N ASN A 107 -8.74 3.70 -22.70
CA ASN A 107 -8.51 4.29 -24.02
C ASN A 107 -8.17 3.22 -25.06
N LYS A 108 -7.28 2.28 -24.72
CA LYS A 108 -6.89 1.19 -25.62
C LYS A 108 -8.10 0.32 -25.98
N VAL A 109 -8.85 -0.13 -24.98
CA VAL A 109 -10.04 -0.97 -25.18
C VAL A 109 -11.10 -0.23 -26.00
N SER A 110 -11.35 1.05 -25.72
CA SER A 110 -12.30 1.87 -26.49
C SER A 110 -11.89 1.99 -27.97
N SER A 111 -10.58 2.16 -28.22
CA SER A 111 -10.06 2.22 -29.59
C SER A 111 -10.20 0.87 -30.33
N GLU A 112 -9.92 -0.25 -29.65
CA GLU A 112 -10.06 -1.59 -30.23
C GLU A 112 -11.53 -1.92 -30.53
N ILE A 113 -12.46 -1.60 -29.62
CA ILE A 113 -13.90 -1.75 -29.83
C ILE A 113 -14.38 -0.93 -31.04
N SER A 114 -13.90 0.31 -31.16
CA SER A 114 -14.25 1.19 -32.28
C SER A 114 -13.75 0.63 -33.61
N GLN A 115 -12.53 0.09 -33.64
CA GLN A 115 -11.94 -0.53 -34.82
C GLN A 115 -12.71 -1.79 -35.23
N VAL A 116 -12.97 -2.71 -34.29
CA VAL A 116 -13.76 -3.92 -34.55
C VAL A 116 -15.17 -3.57 -35.04
N SER A 117 -15.79 -2.54 -34.47
CA SER A 117 -17.10 -2.07 -34.92
C SER A 117 -17.07 -1.56 -36.36
N SER A 118 -16.01 -0.83 -36.75
CA SER A 118 -15.79 -0.40 -38.14
C SER A 118 -15.62 -1.59 -39.08
N ASP A 119 -14.85 -2.59 -38.69
CA ASP A 119 -14.59 -3.76 -39.52
C ASP A 119 -15.83 -4.64 -39.68
N ILE A 120 -16.66 -4.79 -38.62
CA ILE A 120 -17.98 -5.43 -38.71
C ILE A 120 -18.88 -4.71 -39.73
N LEU A 121 -18.92 -3.38 -39.71
CA LEU A 121 -19.74 -2.61 -40.66
C LEU A 121 -19.29 -2.79 -42.11
N LYS A 122 -17.97 -2.87 -42.35
CA LYS A 122 -17.43 -3.17 -43.68
C LYS A 122 -17.85 -4.57 -44.14
N VAL A 123 -17.67 -5.58 -43.28
CA VAL A 123 -18.09 -6.96 -43.59
C VAL A 123 -19.59 -7.05 -43.85
N SER A 124 -20.41 -6.36 -43.07
CA SER A 124 -21.87 -6.29 -43.30
C SER A 124 -22.20 -5.69 -44.66
N THR A 125 -21.49 -4.63 -45.07
CA THR A 125 -21.66 -4.00 -46.38
C THR A 125 -21.26 -4.94 -47.51
N ASP A 126 -20.13 -5.64 -47.35
CA ASP A 126 -19.65 -6.62 -48.33
C ASP A 126 -20.62 -7.79 -48.48
N ILE A 127 -21.19 -8.29 -47.37
CA ILE A 127 -22.23 -9.33 -47.39
C ILE A 127 -23.45 -8.85 -48.18
N THR A 128 -23.99 -7.67 -47.89
CA THR A 128 -25.12 -7.12 -48.65
C THR A 128 -24.80 -6.95 -50.14
N SER A 129 -23.57 -6.56 -50.48
CA SER A 129 -23.12 -6.49 -51.88
C SER A 129 -23.12 -7.86 -52.56
N LEU A 130 -22.63 -8.89 -51.86
CA LEU A 130 -22.61 -10.28 -52.33
C LEU A 130 -24.01 -10.85 -52.49
N GLU A 131 -24.91 -10.62 -51.53
CA GLU A 131 -26.32 -11.03 -51.60
C GLU A 131 -26.99 -10.46 -52.87
N ASN A 132 -26.80 -9.17 -53.14
CA ASN A 132 -27.33 -8.54 -54.35
C ASN A 132 -26.76 -9.17 -55.64
N LYS A 133 -25.46 -9.49 -55.67
CA LYS A 133 -24.83 -10.17 -56.81
C LYS A 133 -25.40 -11.59 -57.00
N ILE A 134 -25.59 -12.33 -55.91
CA ILE A 134 -26.19 -13.67 -55.93
C ILE A 134 -27.63 -13.59 -56.45
N SER A 135 -28.44 -12.64 -55.98
CA SER A 135 -29.80 -12.45 -56.48
C SER A 135 -29.83 -12.16 -57.98
N LYS A 136 -28.89 -11.36 -58.49
CA LYS A 136 -28.77 -11.09 -59.93
C LYS A 136 -28.42 -12.35 -60.72
N VAL A 137 -27.39 -13.09 -60.29
CA VAL A 137 -27.00 -14.36 -60.94
C VAL A 137 -28.14 -15.37 -60.91
N SER A 138 -28.88 -15.46 -59.81
CA SER A 138 -30.07 -16.31 -59.70
C SER A 138 -31.14 -15.94 -60.75
N GLY A 139 -31.41 -14.65 -60.93
CA GLY A 139 -32.33 -14.16 -61.97
C GLY A 139 -31.85 -14.44 -63.40
N ASP A 140 -30.55 -14.28 -63.65
CA ASP A 140 -29.94 -14.60 -64.95
C ASP A 140 -30.07 -16.11 -65.25
N ILE A 141 -29.85 -16.98 -64.25
CA ILE A 141 -30.04 -18.44 -64.38
C ILE A 141 -31.49 -18.78 -64.72
N SER A 142 -32.47 -18.25 -63.98
CA SER A 142 -33.89 -18.50 -64.26
C SER A 142 -34.30 -18.04 -65.67
N SER A 143 -33.73 -16.94 -66.15
CA SER A 143 -33.97 -16.45 -67.51
C SER A 143 -33.43 -17.42 -68.55
N LEU A 144 -32.18 -17.88 -68.38
CA LEU A 144 -31.57 -18.89 -69.27
C LEU A 144 -32.31 -20.22 -69.28
N GLU A 145 -32.80 -20.68 -68.12
CA GLU A 145 -33.64 -21.88 -68.02
C GLU A 145 -34.93 -21.73 -68.83
N SER A 146 -35.56 -20.55 -68.75
CA SER A 146 -36.76 -20.25 -69.54
C SER A 146 -36.49 -20.20 -71.05
N ASP A 147 -35.37 -19.59 -71.46
CA ASP A 147 -34.95 -19.52 -72.86
C ASP A 147 -34.64 -20.91 -73.43
N SER A 148 -33.98 -21.77 -72.63
CA SER A 148 -33.69 -23.16 -73.00
C SER A 148 -34.97 -23.97 -73.20
N ASN A 149 -35.91 -23.89 -72.26
CA ASN A 149 -37.19 -24.59 -72.36
C ASN A 149 -37.99 -24.14 -73.59
N PHE A 150 -38.01 -22.83 -73.88
CA PHE A 150 -38.66 -22.30 -75.07
C PHE A 150 -38.02 -22.84 -76.36
N ALA A 151 -36.68 -22.89 -76.42
CA ALA A 151 -35.97 -23.43 -77.57
C ALA A 151 -36.27 -24.92 -77.80
N ASP A 152 -36.28 -25.73 -76.73
CA ASP A 152 -36.62 -27.15 -76.78
C ASP A 152 -38.05 -27.36 -77.31
N GLU A 153 -39.02 -26.61 -76.78
CA GLU A 153 -40.43 -26.72 -77.21
C GLU A 153 -40.63 -26.26 -78.66
N PHE A 154 -39.94 -25.19 -79.08
CA PHE A 154 -39.93 -24.73 -80.47
C PHE A 154 -39.37 -25.79 -81.43
N ILE A 155 -38.24 -26.42 -81.07
CA ILE A 155 -37.61 -27.49 -81.87
C ILE A 155 -38.53 -28.72 -81.96
N ILE A 156 -39.11 -29.16 -80.84
CA ILE A 156 -40.05 -30.29 -80.80
C ILE A 156 -41.25 -30.01 -81.72
N SER A 157 -41.86 -28.83 -81.61
CA SER A 157 -43.00 -28.42 -82.44
C SER A 157 -42.67 -28.41 -83.94
N ARG A 158 -41.49 -27.89 -84.31
CA ARG A 158 -41.00 -27.86 -85.69
C ARG A 158 -40.78 -29.27 -86.24
N LEU A 159 -40.16 -30.17 -85.47
CA LEU A 159 -39.94 -31.56 -85.85
C LEU A 159 -41.25 -32.31 -86.05
N ILE A 160 -42.21 -32.18 -85.12
CA ILE A 160 -43.54 -32.78 -85.24
C ILE A 160 -44.23 -32.28 -86.51
N THR A 161 -44.20 -30.97 -86.76
CA THR A 161 -44.82 -30.36 -87.95
C THR A 161 -44.24 -30.95 -89.23
N ASN A 162 -42.91 -31.03 -89.35
CA ASN A 162 -42.24 -31.58 -90.53
C ASN A 162 -42.56 -33.07 -90.75
N VAL A 163 -42.62 -33.87 -89.69
CA VAL A 163 -42.97 -35.30 -89.78
C VAL A 163 -44.40 -35.50 -90.28
N VAL A 164 -45.35 -34.66 -89.83
CA VAL A 164 -46.76 -34.74 -90.21
C VAL A 164 -46.99 -34.30 -91.67
N THR A 165 -46.29 -33.27 -92.14
CA THR A 165 -46.52 -32.69 -93.48
C THR A 165 -45.78 -33.38 -94.63
N THR A 166 -44.80 -34.25 -94.34
CA THR A 166 -43.98 -34.95 -95.35
C THR A 166 -44.55 -36.34 -95.72
N ARG A 167 -45.70 -36.76 -95.15
CA ARG A 167 -46.42 -37.99 -95.52
C ARG A 167 -47.62 -37.69 -96.42
#